data_AF-A0A146GBM8-F1
#
_entry.id   AF-A0A146GBM8-F1
#
_cell.length_a   1.000
_cell.length_b   1.000
_cell.length_c   1.000
_cell.angle_alpha   90.00
_cell.angle_beta   90.00
_cell.angle_gamma   90.00
#
_symmetry.space_group_name_H-M   'P 1'
#
loop_
_entity.id
_entity.type
_entity.pdbx_description
1 polymer ?
#
loop_
_entity_poly.entity_id
_entity_poly.type
_entity_poly.pdbx_seq_one_letter_code
_entity_poly.pdbx_strand_id
1 'polypeptide(L)'
;MTIIAANEAKQSFGKVLDAAQREPVLIQKHNRATAVILSAEEYERLRGINTAEFEAFCDRVGERAKQAGLTEKKLSDLLDNP
;
A
#
# COMPACT_ATOMS: atom_id res chain seq x y z
N MET A 1 -9.82 15.18 3.94
CA MET A 1 -9.75 14.68 2.55
C MET A 1 -10.57 15.61 1.68
N THR A 2 -9.95 16.18 0.66
CA THR A 2 -10.63 17.04 -0.33
C THR A 2 -11.16 16.19 -1.48
N ILE A 3 -12.32 16.55 -2.06
CA ILE A 3 -12.93 15.85 -3.20
C ILE A 3 -13.11 16.84 -4.35
N ILE A 4 -12.61 16.51 -5.54
CA ILE A 4 -12.69 17.37 -6.73
C ILE A 4 -13.13 16.59 -7.96
N ALA A 5 -13.69 17.29 -8.94
CA ALA A 5 -14.00 16.70 -10.24
C ALA A 5 -12.72 16.52 -11.08
N ALA A 6 -12.69 15.51 -11.96
CA ALA A 6 -11.56 15.25 -12.86
C ALA A 6 -11.24 16.45 -13.77
N ASN A 7 -12.26 17.20 -14.19
CA ASN A 7 -12.05 18.43 -14.98
C ASN A 7 -11.35 19.51 -14.15
N GLU A 8 -11.72 19.68 -12.88
CA GLU A 8 -11.08 20.65 -11.98
C GLU A 8 -9.62 20.25 -11.71
N ALA A 9 -9.37 18.97 -11.45
CA ALA A 9 -8.02 18.43 -11.28
C ALA A 9 -7.12 18.72 -12.49
N LYS A 10 -7.66 18.58 -13.71
CA LYS A 10 -6.95 18.92 -14.96
C LYS A 10 -6.62 20.41 -15.06
N GLN A 11 -7.55 21.28 -14.69
CA GLN A 11 -7.39 22.74 -14.84
C GLN A 11 -6.53 23.37 -13.74
N SER A 12 -6.49 22.77 -12.55
CA SER A 12 -5.83 23.34 -11.37
C SER A 12 -4.82 22.37 -10.73
N PHE A 13 -4.09 21.62 -11.55
CA PHE A 13 -3.23 20.55 -11.05
C PHE A 13 -2.19 21.01 -10.01
N GLY A 14 -1.61 22.20 -10.16
CA GLY A 14 -0.70 22.77 -9.14
C GLY A 14 -1.34 22.89 -7.76
N LYS A 15 -2.58 23.40 -7.68
CA LYS A 15 -3.33 23.49 -6.42
C LYS A 15 -3.66 22.12 -5.84
N VAL A 16 -3.88 21.13 -6.70
CA VAL A 16 -4.11 19.74 -6.27
C VAL A 16 -2.86 19.15 -5.65
N LEU A 17 -1.68 19.40 -6.23
CA LEU A 17 -0.41 18.98 -5.64
C LEU A 17 -0.15 19.64 -4.29
N ASP A 18 -0.41 20.96 -4.17
CA ASP A 18 -0.26 21.69 -2.91
C ASP A 18 -1.21 21.16 -1.82
N ALA A 19 -2.45 20.85 -2.19
CA ALA A 19 -3.42 20.24 -1.27
C ALA A 19 -2.99 18.83 -0.85
N ALA A 20 -2.49 18.03 -1.79
CA ALA A 20 -2.00 16.67 -1.55
C ALA A 20 -0.83 16.60 -0.55
N GLN A 21 -0.06 17.69 -0.39
CA GLN A 21 0.98 17.77 0.64
C GLN A 21 0.42 17.78 2.08
N ARG A 22 -0.84 18.20 2.26
CA ARG A 22 -1.47 18.34 3.58
C ARG A 22 -2.51 17.26 3.85
N GLU A 23 -3.21 16.82 2.81
CA GLU A 23 -4.24 15.79 2.93
C GLU A 23 -4.52 15.07 1.61
N PRO A 24 -5.08 13.85 1.64
CA PRO A 24 -5.52 13.17 0.42
C PRO A 24 -6.53 13.98 -0.39
N VAL A 25 -6.36 13.96 -1.71
CA VAL A 25 -7.30 14.55 -2.67
C VAL A 25 -7.93 13.47 -3.53
N LEU A 26 -9.23 13.26 -3.38
CA LEU A 26 -10.03 12.32 -4.17
C LEU A 26 -10.49 12.99 -5.46
N ILE A 27 -10.15 12.39 -6.60
CA ILE A 27 -10.62 12.80 -7.92
C ILE A 27 -11.82 11.95 -8.31
N GLN A 28 -12.92 12.60 -8.69
CA GLN A 28 -14.13 11.96 -9.16
C GLN A 28 -14.44 12.26 -10.63
N LYS A 29 -14.98 11.27 -11.34
CA LYS A 29 -15.52 11.43 -12.70
C LYS A 29 -16.92 10.81 -12.75
N HIS A 30 -17.91 11.56 -13.22
CA HIS A 30 -19.32 11.13 -13.26
C HIS A 30 -19.80 10.56 -11.90
N ASN A 31 -19.47 11.26 -10.80
CA ASN A 31 -19.79 10.87 -9.43
C ASN A 31 -19.19 9.52 -8.96
N ARG A 32 -18.15 9.02 -9.64
CA ARG A 32 -17.37 7.85 -9.22
C ARG A 32 -15.97 8.28 -8.82
N ALA A 33 -15.46 7.75 -7.71
CA ALA A 33 -14.06 7.88 -7.32
C ALA A 33 -13.17 7.20 -8.38
N THR A 34 -12.25 7.95 -8.98
CA THR A 34 -11.36 7.44 -10.03
C THR A 34 -9.89 7.41 -9.62
N ALA A 35 -9.46 8.33 -8.74
CA ALA A 35 -8.08 8.38 -8.25
C ALA A 35 -8.01 9.10 -6.90
N VAL A 36 -6.94 8.86 -6.16
CA VAL A 36 -6.54 9.65 -4.98
C VAL A 36 -5.12 10.13 -5.22
N ILE A 37 -4.85 11.40 -4.95
CA ILE A 37 -3.50 11.96 -4.93
C ILE A 37 -3.10 12.18 -3.46
N LEU A 38 -1.88 11.77 -3.15
CA LEU A 38 -1.24 11.87 -1.83
C LEU A 38 0.12 12.55 -1.98
N SER A 39 0.68 13.04 -0.88
CA SER A 39 2.10 13.35 -0.83
C SER A 39 2.93 12.08 -1.02
N ALA A 40 4.16 12.23 -1.49
CA ALA A 40 5.07 11.10 -1.63
C ALA A 40 5.38 10.45 -0.27
N GLU A 41 5.56 11.25 0.78
CA GLU A 41 5.78 10.77 2.15
C GLU A 41 4.61 9.92 2.65
N GLU A 42 3.38 10.37 2.43
CA GLU A 42 2.19 9.62 2.86
C GLU A 42 2.01 8.33 2.07
N TYR A 43 2.32 8.35 0.77
CA TYR A 43 2.36 7.13 -0.04
C TYR A 43 3.38 6.12 0.49
N GLU A 44 4.61 6.56 0.79
CA GLU A 44 5.64 5.68 1.36
C GLU A 44 5.26 5.16 2.74
N ARG A 45 4.62 5.99 3.58
CA ARG A 45 4.10 5.56 4.89
C ARG A 45 3.08 4.43 4.74
N LEU A 46 2.12 4.56 3.82
CA LEU A 46 1.12 3.52 3.55
C LEU A 46 1.74 2.25 2.97
N ARG A 47 2.72 2.39 2.07
CA ARG A 47 3.49 1.26 1.53
C ARG A 47 4.24 0.51 2.64
N GLY A 48 4.87 1.25 3.55
CA GLY A 48 5.58 0.69 4.71
C GLY A 48 4.67 -0.13 5.62
N ILE A 49 3.43 0.33 5.87
CA ILE A 49 2.44 -0.43 6.65
C ILE A 49 2.16 -1.79 6.02
N ASN A 50 1.91 -1.82 4.71
CA ASN A 50 1.62 -3.07 4.00
C ASN A 50 2.81 -4.05 4.04
N THR A 51 4.03 -3.54 3.96
CA THR A 51 5.25 -4.36 4.12
C THR A 51 5.34 -4.92 5.54
N ALA A 52 5.17 -4.08 6.57
CA ALA A 52 5.25 -4.50 7.97
C ALA A 52 4.17 -5.54 8.33
N GLU A 53 2.94 -5.39 7.81
CA GLU A 53 1.86 -6.37 8.01
C GLU A 53 2.20 -7.72 7.36
N PHE A 54 2.79 -7.68 6.17
CA PHE A 54 3.22 -8.89 5.46
C PHE A 54 4.38 -9.58 6.18
N GLU A 55 5.38 -8.84 6.64
CA GLU A 55 6.49 -9.37 7.45
C GLU A 55 5.96 -10.03 8.73
N ALA A 56 5.10 -9.33 9.47
CA ALA A 56 4.47 -9.89 10.66
C ALA A 56 3.63 -11.15 10.36
N PHE A 57 3.00 -11.24 9.19
CA PHE A 57 2.33 -12.45 8.74
C PHE A 57 3.31 -13.59 8.48
N CYS A 58 4.39 -13.34 7.74
CA CYS A 58 5.44 -14.31 7.46
C CYS A 58 6.08 -14.84 8.75
N ASP A 59 6.36 -13.96 9.72
CA ASP A 59 6.88 -14.35 11.03
C ASP A 59 5.94 -15.32 11.74
N ARG A 60 4.64 -15.00 11.79
CA ARG A 60 3.64 -15.89 12.42
C ARG A 60 3.56 -17.25 11.72
N VAL A 61 3.59 -17.27 10.39
CA VAL A 61 3.55 -18.52 9.62
C VAL A 61 4.83 -19.33 9.85
N GLY A 62 5.99 -18.68 9.83
CA GLY A 62 7.29 -19.28 10.08
C GLY A 62 7.38 -19.90 11.47
N GLU A 63 6.97 -19.17 12.50
CA GLU A 63 6.96 -19.70 13.88
C GLU A 63 6.01 -20.89 14.04
N ARG A 64 4.82 -20.83 13.44
CA ARG A 64 3.90 -21.96 13.43
C ARG A 64 4.50 -23.18 12.73
N ALA A 65 5.17 -22.98 11.60
CA ALA A 65 5.81 -24.06 10.85
C ALA A 65 6.95 -24.69 11.66
N LYS A 66 7.79 -23.88 12.32
CA LYS A 66 8.84 -24.36 13.25
C LYS A 66 8.24 -25.21 14.37
N GLN A 67 7.17 -24.73 15.02
CA GLN A 67 6.46 -25.48 16.07
C GLN A 67 5.86 -26.80 15.56
N ALA A 68 5.45 -26.85 14.29
CA ALA A 68 4.97 -28.06 13.63
C ALA A 68 6.11 -29.00 13.13
N GLY A 69 7.38 -28.68 13.43
CA GLY A 69 8.53 -29.51 13.10
C GLY A 69 9.14 -29.25 11.72
N LEU A 70 8.95 -28.05 11.17
CA LEU A 70 9.75 -27.57 10.04
C LEU A 70 11.20 -27.37 10.48
N THR A 71 12.13 -27.94 9.73
CA THR A 71 13.58 -27.80 9.94
C THR A 71 14.22 -27.16 8.73
N GLU A 72 15.43 -26.65 8.87
CA GLU A 72 16.18 -26.03 7.77
C GLU A 72 16.28 -26.96 6.54
N LYS A 73 16.54 -28.26 6.78
CA LYS A 73 16.58 -29.27 5.72
C LYS A 73 15.24 -29.38 4.99
N LYS A 74 14.13 -29.52 5.73
CA LYS A 74 12.79 -29.63 5.14
C LYS A 74 12.39 -28.36 4.38
N LEU A 75 12.85 -27.20 4.84
CA LEU A 75 12.60 -25.93 4.17
C LEU A 75 13.37 -25.86 2.84
N SER A 76 14.65 -26.23 2.84
CA SER A 76 15.44 -26.32 1.60
C SER A 76 14.77 -27.24 0.58
N ASP A 77 14.39 -28.45 1.01
CA ASP A 77 13.72 -29.43 0.15
C ASP A 77 12.41 -28.88 -0.47
N LEU A 78 11.68 -28.00 0.23
CA LEU A 78 10.47 -27.34 -0.26
C LEU A 78 10.75 -26.22 -1.25
N LEU A 79 11.81 -25.43 -1.04
CA LEU A 79 12.15 -24.27 -1.89
C LEU A 79 12.87 -24.69 -3.18
N ASP A 80 13.60 -25.80 -3.15
CA ASP A 80 14.28 -26.36 -4.32
C ASP A 80 13.29 -26.99 -5.33
N ASN A 81 12.00 -27.13 -4.97
CA ASN A 81 10.96 -27.71 -5.83
C ASN A 81 9.60 -27.00 -5.63
N PRO A 82 9.45 -25.77 -6.16
CA PRO A 82 8.32 -24.87 -5.88
C PRO A 82 6.96 -25.32 -6.45
#